data_AF-A0A062TZ94-F1
#
_entry.id   AF-A0A062TZ94-F1
#
_cell.length_a   1.000
_cell.length_b   1.000
_cell.length_c   1.000
_cell.angle_alpha   90.00
_cell.angle_beta   90.00
_cell.angle_gamma   90.00
#
_symmetry.space_group_name_H-M   'P 1'
#
loop_
_entity.id
_entity.type
_entity.pdbx_description
1 polymer ?
#
loop_
_entity_poly.entity_id
_entity_poly.type
_entity_poly.pdbx_seq_one_letter_code
_entity_poly.pdbx_strand_id
1 'polypeptide(L)'
;MLAGCDAPQETLSITVPACRPPGVDQGILSIGEVSFQPAQVQAEAIEDALGRPALSIRLDEAGAEDLAGLTRENIGQTLPLRVDDEVIMSPIVTEAISGGMLQVAGDFDRDELESLVRRLLPPCDQEAG
;
A
#
# COMPACT_ATOMS: atom_id res chain seq x y z
N MET A 1 -35.67 17.31 6.88
CA MET A 1 -34.36 16.93 7.45
C MET A 1 -33.91 15.70 6.69
N LEU A 2 -32.97 15.86 5.75
CA LEU A 2 -32.40 14.72 5.01
C LEU A 2 -31.33 14.12 5.92
N ALA A 3 -31.58 12.91 6.43
CA ALA A 3 -30.55 12.11 7.06
C ALA A 3 -29.57 11.71 5.95
N GLY A 4 -28.43 12.40 5.88
CA GLY A 4 -27.29 11.90 5.13
C GLY A 4 -26.88 10.59 5.77
N CYS A 5 -27.00 9.49 5.03
CA CYS A 5 -26.37 8.23 5.41
C CYS A 5 -24.86 8.46 5.39
N ASP A 6 -24.30 8.83 6.54
CA ASP A 6 -22.89 8.68 6.82
C ASP A 6 -22.68 7.18 7.08
N ALA A 7 -22.39 6.44 6.00
CA ALA A 7 -21.94 5.07 6.14
C ALA A 7 -20.52 5.14 6.74
N PRO A 8 -20.27 4.57 7.93
CA PRO A 8 -18.89 4.40 8.38
C PRO A 8 -18.19 3.59 7.29
N GLN A 9 -17.01 4.06 6.86
CA GLN A 9 -16.16 3.31 5.95
C GLN A 9 -15.61 2.12 6.74
N GLU A 10 -16.43 1.08 6.90
CA GLU A 10 -15.97 -0.25 7.26
C GLU A 10 -15.21 -0.76 6.04
N THR A 11 -13.96 -0.31 5.94
CA THR A 11 -12.94 -0.95 5.16
C THR A 11 -12.86 -2.39 5.66
N LEU A 12 -13.60 -3.28 5.01
CA LEU A 12 -13.67 -4.69 5.36
C LEU A 12 -12.28 -5.27 5.10
N SER A 13 -11.56 -5.52 6.19
CA SER A 13 -10.22 -6.11 6.11
C SER A 13 -10.32 -7.52 5.56
N ILE A 14 -9.62 -7.77 4.46
CA ILE A 14 -9.43 -9.13 3.96
C ILE A 14 -8.52 -9.84 4.97
N THR A 15 -8.85 -11.07 5.35
CA THR A 15 -8.09 -11.81 6.37
C THR A 15 -6.74 -12.26 5.80
N VAL A 16 -5.72 -11.43 5.98
CA VAL A 16 -4.31 -11.76 5.71
C VAL A 16 -3.62 -12.02 7.06
N PRO A 17 -2.69 -12.99 7.17
CA PRO A 17 -1.89 -13.14 8.39
C PRO A 17 -1.17 -11.82 8.72
N ALA A 18 -0.94 -11.54 10.00
CA ALA A 18 -0.26 -10.32 10.44
C ALA A 18 1.19 -10.22 9.94
N CYS A 19 1.80 -11.35 9.60
CA CYS A 19 3.20 -11.45 9.20
C CYS A 19 3.35 -12.36 7.98
N ARG A 20 4.47 -12.22 7.26
CA ARG A 20 4.76 -12.98 6.05
C ARG A 20 4.99 -14.47 6.35
N PRO A 21 4.23 -15.40 5.75
CA PRO A 21 4.41 -16.83 5.96
C PRO A 21 5.76 -17.35 5.43
N PRO A 22 6.31 -18.43 6.01
CA PRO A 22 7.56 -19.03 5.55
C PRO A 22 7.41 -19.55 4.12
N GLY A 23 8.44 -19.35 3.29
CA GLY A 23 8.43 -19.75 1.87
C GLY A 23 7.86 -18.70 0.91
N VAL A 24 7.50 -17.51 1.40
CA VAL A 24 7.19 -16.33 0.57
C VAL A 24 8.40 -15.40 0.55
N ASP A 25 8.82 -15.02 -0.66
CA ASP A 25 9.90 -14.06 -0.87
C ASP A 25 9.50 -12.66 -0.35
N GLN A 26 10.47 -12.00 0.29
CA GLN A 26 10.30 -10.64 0.80
C GLN A 26 10.34 -9.66 -0.38
N GLY A 27 9.26 -8.89 -0.57
CA GLY A 27 9.20 -7.86 -1.58
C GLY A 27 9.69 -6.51 -1.08
N ILE A 28 10.32 -5.73 -1.95
CA ILE A 28 10.69 -4.33 -1.71
C ILE A 28 9.71 -3.44 -2.47
N LEU A 29 9.00 -2.55 -1.76
CA LEU A 29 8.13 -1.55 -2.39
C LEU A 29 8.99 -0.45 -3.00
N SER A 30 8.77 -0.13 -4.28
CA SER A 30 9.38 1.03 -4.93
C SER A 30 8.31 1.91 -5.57
N ILE A 31 8.44 3.22 -5.41
CA ILE A 31 7.59 4.22 -6.07
C ILE A 31 8.52 5.12 -6.87
N GLY A 32 8.39 5.12 -8.20
CA GLY A 32 9.36 5.78 -9.06
C GLY A 32 10.78 5.24 -8.83
N GLU A 33 11.71 6.10 -8.48
CA GLU A 33 13.11 5.72 -8.21
C GLU A 33 13.38 5.44 -6.72
N VAL A 34 12.44 5.74 -5.83
CA VAL A 34 12.60 5.54 -4.37
C VAL A 34 12.15 4.13 -4.00
N SER A 35 12.94 3.47 -3.16
CA SER A 35 12.63 2.14 -2.63
C SER A 35 12.50 2.20 -1.11
N PHE A 36 11.45 1.57 -0.60
CA PHE A 36 11.10 1.52 0.82
C PHE A 36 11.41 0.14 1.36
N GLN A 37 12.17 0.10 2.45
CA GLN A 37 12.51 -1.17 3.08
C GLN A 37 11.26 -1.80 3.69
N PRO A 38 11.16 -3.13 3.77
CA PRO A 38 9.98 -3.77 4.34
C PRO A 38 9.68 -3.37 5.79
N ALA A 39 10.69 -2.99 6.57
CA ALA A 39 10.50 -2.49 7.94
C ALA A 39 9.81 -1.12 7.99
N GLN A 40 9.86 -0.36 6.89
CA GLN A 40 9.22 0.95 6.74
C GLN A 40 7.79 0.83 6.22
N VAL A 41 7.38 -0.35 5.75
CA VAL A 41 6.13 -0.55 4.99
C VAL A 41 5.19 -1.45 5.77
N GLN A 42 4.00 -0.96 6.04
CA GLN A 42 2.87 -1.74 6.54
C GLN A 42 1.85 -1.86 5.42
N ALA A 43 1.58 -3.08 4.97
CA ALA A 43 0.67 -3.37 3.87
C ALA A 43 -0.55 -4.14 4.39
N GLU A 44 -1.74 -3.74 3.95
CA GLU A 44 -3.00 -4.37 4.33
C GLU A 44 -3.89 -4.56 3.11
N ALA A 45 -4.48 -5.75 2.97
CA ALA A 45 -5.49 -6.02 1.97
C ALA A 45 -6.85 -5.53 2.48
N ILE A 46 -7.46 -4.62 1.74
CA ILE A 46 -8.72 -3.99 2.12
C ILE A 46 -9.73 -4.03 0.99
N GLU A 47 -10.99 -3.70 1.30
CA GLU A 47 -12.02 -3.43 0.31
C GLU A 47 -12.30 -1.92 0.25
N ASP A 48 -12.40 -1.38 -0.96
CA ASP A 48 -12.79 0.02 -1.18
C ASP A 48 -14.29 0.24 -0.90
N ALA A 49 -14.76 1.48 -1.02
CA ALA A 49 -16.16 1.84 -0.79
C ALA A 49 -17.17 1.13 -1.72
N LEU A 50 -16.70 0.51 -2.81
CA LEU A 50 -17.50 -0.27 -3.76
C LEU A 50 -17.35 -1.78 -3.54
N GLY A 51 -16.64 -2.21 -2.49
CA GLY A 51 -16.38 -3.62 -2.20
C GLY A 51 -15.32 -4.26 -3.11
N ARG A 52 -14.46 -3.43 -3.75
CA ARG A 52 -13.40 -3.93 -4.64
C ARG A 52 -12.09 -4.08 -3.86
N PRO A 53 -11.28 -5.12 -4.13
CA PRO A 53 -9.97 -5.28 -3.51
C PRO A 53 -9.06 -4.07 -3.74
N ALA A 54 -8.46 -3.57 -2.67
CA ALA A 54 -7.50 -2.48 -2.69
C ALA A 54 -6.36 -2.76 -1.71
N LEU A 55 -5.17 -2.26 -2.05
CA LEU A 55 -4.00 -2.33 -1.18
C LEU A 55 -3.90 -1.03 -0.37
N SER A 56 -3.91 -1.14 0.96
CA SER A 56 -3.57 -0.04 1.86
C SER A 56 -2.10 -0.15 2.23
N ILE A 57 -1.36 0.94 2.06
CA ILE A 57 0.06 1.02 2.45
C ILE A 57 0.22 2.18 3.42
N ARG A 58 0.91 1.91 4.52
CA ARG A 58 1.36 2.91 5.48
C ARG A 58 2.88 2.82 5.60
N LEU A 59 3.53 3.96 5.39
CA LEU A 59 4.96 4.15 5.62
C LEU A 59 5.21 4.68 7.02
N ASP A 60 6.39 4.42 7.54
CA ASP A 60 6.93 5.06 8.74
C ASP A 60 7.29 6.53 8.49
N GLU A 61 7.75 7.24 9.52
CA GLU A 61 8.07 8.68 9.42
C GLU A 61 9.14 8.97 8.36
N ALA A 62 10.19 8.14 8.30
CA ALA A 62 11.26 8.28 7.31
C ALA A 62 10.74 8.05 5.88
N GLY A 63 9.99 6.96 5.65
CA GLY A 63 9.40 6.67 4.35
C GLY A 63 8.35 7.70 3.93
N ALA A 64 7.60 8.26 4.89
CA ALA A 64 6.65 9.34 4.63
C ALA A 64 7.34 10.61 4.13
N GLU A 65 8.49 10.98 4.72
CA GLU A 65 9.28 12.14 4.27
C GLU A 65 9.83 11.93 2.86
N ASP A 66 10.40 10.76 2.57
CA ASP A 66 10.90 10.39 1.24
C ASP A 66 9.77 10.42 0.19
N LEU A 67 8.61 9.85 0.52
CA LEU A 67 7.45 9.85 -0.37
C LEU A 67 6.91 11.27 -0.60
N ALA A 68 6.90 12.12 0.43
CA ALA A 68 6.44 13.50 0.33
C ALA A 68 7.33 14.35 -0.58
N GLY A 69 8.66 14.15 -0.52
CA GLY A 69 9.61 14.76 -1.42
C GLY A 69 9.37 14.31 -2.86
N LEU A 70 9.39 12.99 -3.08
CA LEU A 70 9.19 12.38 -4.39
C LEU A 70 7.89 12.86 -5.06
N THR A 71 6.76 12.76 -4.35
CA THR A 71 5.45 13.11 -4.91
C THR A 71 5.31 14.60 -5.18
N ARG A 72 5.90 15.47 -4.34
CA ARG A 72 5.91 16.93 -4.56
C ARG A 72 6.64 17.32 -5.84
N GLU A 73 7.74 16.65 -6.18
CA GLU A 73 8.52 16.91 -7.39
C GLU A 73 7.87 16.31 -8.66
N ASN A 74 6.98 15.32 -8.48
CA ASN A 74 6.39 14.54 -9.56
C ASN A 74 4.88 14.76 -9.73
N ILE A 75 4.31 15.86 -9.23
CA ILE A 75 2.89 16.20 -9.42
C ILE A 75 2.57 16.28 -10.92
N GLY A 76 1.52 15.59 -11.33
CA GLY A 76 1.08 15.45 -12.72
C GLY A 76 1.84 14.38 -13.52
N GLN A 77 2.83 13.73 -12.92
CA GLN A 77 3.60 12.65 -13.56
C GLN A 77 3.09 11.28 -13.13
N THR A 78 3.37 10.28 -13.97
CA THR A 78 3.07 8.88 -13.69
C THR A 78 4.24 8.25 -12.96
N LEU A 79 4.02 7.73 -11.75
CA LEU A 79 5.04 7.02 -10.99
C LEU A 79 4.74 5.52 -10.98
N PRO A 80 5.65 4.66 -11.47
CA PRO A 80 5.48 3.22 -11.35
C PRO A 80 5.59 2.81 -9.88
N LEU A 81 4.57 2.11 -9.40
CA LEU A 81 4.59 1.36 -8.15
C LEU A 81 5.04 -0.06 -8.48
N ARG A 82 6.15 -0.48 -7.87
CA ARG A 82 6.74 -1.79 -8.06
C ARG A 82 6.86 -2.53 -6.74
N VAL A 83 6.81 -3.84 -6.81
CA VAL A 83 7.28 -4.72 -5.75
C VAL A 83 8.37 -5.58 -6.34
N ASP A 84 9.60 -5.38 -5.87
CA ASP A 84 10.84 -5.86 -6.50
C ASP A 84 10.97 -5.32 -7.95
N ASP A 85 11.13 -6.20 -8.94
CA ASP A 85 11.21 -5.87 -10.36
C ASP A 85 9.83 -5.86 -11.06
N GLU A 86 8.75 -6.10 -10.34
CA GLU A 86 7.41 -6.23 -10.90
C GLU A 86 6.64 -4.91 -10.77
N VAL A 87 6.24 -4.33 -11.91
CA VAL A 87 5.35 -3.15 -11.93
C VAL A 87 3.93 -3.59 -11.64
N ILE A 88 3.43 -3.22 -10.46
CA ILE A 88 2.06 -3.51 -10.04
C ILE A 88 1.10 -2.52 -10.68
N MET A 89 1.43 -1.23 -10.65
CA MET A 89 0.65 -0.18 -11.32
C MET A 89 1.46 1.07 -11.58
N SER A 90 0.87 2.05 -12.25
CA SER A 90 1.52 3.33 -12.56
C SER A 90 0.52 4.48 -12.42
N PRO A 91 0.18 4.88 -11.18
CA PRO A 91 -0.76 5.98 -10.94
C PRO A 91 -0.15 7.34 -11.29
N ILE A 92 -1.04 8.30 -11.55
CA ILE A 92 -0.67 9.71 -11.70
C ILE A 92 -0.66 10.35 -10.31
N VAL A 93 0.43 11.04 -9.98
CA VAL A 93 0.52 11.80 -8.73
C VAL A 93 -0.29 13.08 -8.85
N THR A 94 -1.32 13.24 -8.04
CA THR A 94 -2.19 14.44 -8.06
C THR A 94 -1.80 15.47 -7.01
N GLU A 95 -1.14 15.03 -5.93
CA GLU A 95 -0.72 15.88 -4.81
C GLU A 95 0.48 15.27 -4.05
N ALA A 96 1.10 16.07 -3.18
CA ALA A 96 2.19 15.61 -2.33
C ALA A 96 1.65 14.75 -1.17
N ILE A 97 2.10 13.50 -1.09
CA ILE A 97 1.68 12.54 -0.07
C ILE A 97 2.57 12.70 1.17
N SER A 98 2.18 13.59 2.08
CA SER A 98 2.97 13.90 3.28
C SER A 98 2.63 13.02 4.49
N GLY A 99 1.51 12.29 4.43
CA GLY A 99 1.00 11.48 5.55
C GLY A 99 1.54 10.05 5.61
N GLY A 100 2.41 9.65 4.67
CA GLY A 100 2.94 8.29 4.58
C GLY A 100 1.90 7.22 4.26
N MET A 101 0.63 7.57 4.03
CA MET A 101 -0.43 6.64 3.71
C MET A 101 -0.82 6.77 2.25
N LEU A 102 -0.97 5.64 1.58
CA LEU A 102 -1.50 5.56 0.23
C LEU A 102 -2.45 4.37 0.10
N GLN A 103 -3.54 4.59 -0.61
CA GLN A 103 -4.44 3.53 -1.05
C GLN A 103 -4.21 3.30 -2.54
N VAL A 104 -4.04 2.03 -2.87
CA VAL A 104 -3.68 1.53 -4.18
C VAL A 104 -4.86 0.68 -4.64
N ALA A 105 -5.79 1.32 -5.34
CA ALA A 105 -6.96 0.69 -5.92
C ALA A 105 -6.67 0.31 -7.39
N GLY A 106 -7.04 -0.90 -7.79
CA GLY A 106 -6.80 -1.41 -9.14
C GLY A 106 -7.73 -2.58 -9.47
N ASP A 107 -7.55 -3.18 -10.64
CA ASP A 107 -8.27 -4.38 -11.08
C ASP A 107 -7.66 -5.66 -10.45
N PHE A 108 -7.36 -5.62 -9.15
CA PHE A 108 -6.81 -6.77 -8.44
C PHE A 108 -7.88 -7.85 -8.22
N ASP A 109 -7.51 -9.09 -8.49
CA ASP A 109 -8.20 -10.24 -7.92
C ASP A 109 -7.85 -10.40 -6.42
N ARG A 110 -8.77 -10.98 -5.65
CA ARG A 110 -8.57 -11.18 -4.20
C ARG A 110 -7.30 -11.97 -3.90
N ASP A 111 -7.13 -13.12 -4.55
CA ASP A 111 -5.95 -13.99 -4.36
C ASP A 111 -4.64 -13.30 -4.77
N GLU A 112 -4.69 -12.45 -5.81
CA GLU A 112 -3.53 -11.67 -6.27
C GLU A 112 -3.13 -10.63 -5.22
N LEU A 113 -4.10 -9.87 -4.73
CA LEU A 113 -3.89 -8.88 -3.68
C LEU A 113 -3.35 -9.53 -2.40
N GLU A 114 -3.93 -10.65 -1.97
CA GLU A 114 -3.44 -11.38 -0.79
C GLU A 114 -1.99 -11.84 -0.97
N SER A 115 -1.64 -12.34 -2.14
CA SER A 115 -0.28 -12.77 -2.47
C SER A 115 0.69 -11.59 -2.46
N LEU A 116 0.28 -10.45 -3.00
CA LEU A 116 1.05 -9.21 -3.00
C LEU A 116 1.30 -8.70 -1.58
N VAL A 117 0.25 -8.64 -0.74
CA VAL A 117 0.36 -8.18 0.65
C VAL A 117 1.30 -9.08 1.43
N ARG A 118 1.20 -10.41 1.28
CA ARG A 118 2.11 -11.36 1.94
C ARG A 118 3.59 -11.09 1.64
N ARG A 119 3.93 -10.62 0.44
CA ARG A 119 5.31 -10.25 0.07
C ARG A 119 5.79 -8.99 0.78
N LEU A 120 4.88 -8.04 1.06
CA LEU A 120 5.18 -6.76 1.70
C LEU A 120 5.15 -6.82 3.23
N LEU A 121 4.62 -7.89 3.82
CA LEU A 121 4.57 -8.05 5.27
C LEU A 121 5.98 -8.26 5.89
N PRO A 122 6.19 -7.77 7.12
CA PRO A 122 7.40 -8.06 7.86
C PRO A 122 7.56 -9.57 8.13
N PRO A 123 8.80 -10.07 8.30
CA PRO A 123 9.01 -11.46 8.67
C PRO A 123 8.39 -11.74 10.04
N CYS A 124 7.81 -12.93 10.23
CA CYS A 124 7.21 -13.35 11.51
C CYS A 124 8.16 -13.33 12.73
N ASP A 125 9.46 -13.16 12.53
CA ASP A 125 10.48 -13.11 13.58
C ASP A 125 10.77 -11.67 14.08
N GLN A 126 10.27 -10.65 13.39
CA GLN A 126 10.44 -9.24 13.78
C GLN A 126 9.09 -8.72 14.26
N GLU A 127 8.83 -8.85 15.56
CA GLU A 127 7.71 -8.16 16.21
C GLU A 127 7.86 -6.66 15.93
N ALA A 128 6.82 -6.05 15.35
CA ALA A 128 6.72 -4.61 15.18
C ALA A 128 6.79 -3.96 16.57
N GLY A 129 7.97 -3.44 16.92
CA GLY A 129 8.26 -2.77 18.18
C GLY A 129 7.73 -1.36 18.23
#